data_AF-A0A2M7KEX1-F1
#
_entry.id   AF-A0A2M7KEX1-F1
#
_cell.length_a   1.000
_cell.length_b   1.000
_cell.length_c   1.000
_cell.angle_alpha   90.00
_cell.angle_beta   90.00
_cell.angle_gamma   90.00
#
_symmetry.space_group_name_H-M   'P 1'
#
loop_
_entity.id
_entity.type
_entity.pdbx_description
1 polymer ?
#
loop_
_entity_poly.entity_id
_entity_poly.type
_entity_poly.pdbx_seq_one_letter_code
_entity_poly.pdbx_strand_id
1 'polypeptide(L)'
;MQQTNSPRVHPSWTARLTGVLCLLVPAAALAEETQPTGQNQLSYCNITALTWASASNGVTITIRSDGILDWERGQGFSERRATRIPIRLPQARSKLGKSTFDVKAFPVSHVTVTTSPGSAMGIGLDVTIYAHTGVTYRIDRTANQRNVMIMVDKPYTIEARNGAAAQGAEAEKKLTVEYHDGLVDVSAVKANLHELLGKLAKATDTNLAVDDAVQRQVTMSLTGLPVADVIRGIASAYGLAVSEADNCFRLSEGVPDTLATFNISTTQSFPIKYLRADNARALLPNFLFNYVNTNYPQNAVVATAPTQMLEKIGRDLEKVDQPPPQIMIEALAVEFTTTEGLDLGIDYQDFNSTFERTINTQDGGLSYKTIGRLPEDFLTRVTALAKTGKARIYANPRMAAVNGQTAELHIGEQRFIKVQYIRYGQQQEKIQGVDVGVKLKIEPWTGGNGEITMDIEPTVSNIQEIDEQSGLPVLSTRRAHTDVRVKDGETVVIGGLT
;
A
#
# COMPACT_ATOMS: atom_id res chain seq x y z
N MET A 1 45.53 -48.83 21.07
CA MET A 1 44.72 -47.80 20.37
C MET A 1 43.76 -47.17 21.39
N GLN A 2 43.31 -45.93 21.14
CA GLN A 2 42.06 -45.23 21.59
C GLN A 2 41.22 -45.83 22.76
N GLN A 3 40.62 -45.08 23.69
CA GLN A 3 40.31 -43.63 23.75
C GLN A 3 39.92 -43.21 25.20
N THR A 4 39.69 -41.90 25.43
CA THR A 4 39.21 -41.28 26.72
C THR A 4 40.23 -41.29 27.88
N ASN A 5 40.17 -40.44 28.91
CA ASN A 5 39.19 -39.41 29.28
C ASN A 5 39.89 -38.20 29.99
N SER A 6 39.31 -36.99 29.96
CA SER A 6 39.91 -35.78 30.58
C SER A 6 38.89 -34.94 31.39
N PRO A 7 39.25 -34.40 32.57
CA PRO A 7 38.34 -33.61 33.39
C PRO A 7 38.42 -32.07 33.17
N ARG A 8 37.24 -31.47 32.94
CA ARG A 8 36.69 -30.22 33.51
C ARG A 8 37.54 -28.94 33.75
N VAL A 9 36.93 -27.82 33.33
CA VAL A 9 36.95 -26.43 33.88
C VAL A 9 37.93 -25.40 33.27
N HIS A 10 37.35 -24.27 32.83
CA HIS A 10 37.99 -22.96 32.55
C HIS A 10 37.66 -21.97 33.69
N PRO A 11 38.32 -20.80 33.79
CA PRO A 11 37.66 -19.61 33.20
C PRO A 11 38.60 -18.54 32.58
N SER A 12 37.98 -17.71 31.72
CA SER A 12 38.26 -16.28 31.43
C SER A 12 39.68 -15.78 31.09
N TRP A 13 39.78 -15.06 29.98
CA TRP A 13 40.81 -14.03 29.73
C TRP A 13 40.15 -12.70 29.36
N THR A 14 40.72 -11.59 29.82
CA THR A 14 40.29 -10.21 29.51
C THR A 14 41.27 -9.52 28.55
N ALA A 15 40.77 -8.60 27.72
CA ALA A 15 41.59 -7.64 26.99
C ALA A 15 41.00 -6.22 27.13
N ARG A 16 41.88 -5.22 27.29
CA ARG A 16 41.54 -3.79 27.26
C ARG A 16 41.97 -3.19 25.92
N LEU A 17 41.34 -2.10 25.51
CA LEU A 17 42.05 -1.00 24.87
C LEU A 17 41.58 0.33 25.46
N THR A 18 42.45 1.34 25.47
CA THR A 18 42.23 2.62 26.15
C THR A 18 42.41 3.78 25.18
N GLY A 19 41.51 4.76 25.22
CA GLY A 19 41.67 6.04 24.53
C GLY A 19 40.85 7.12 25.24
N VAL A 20 41.52 8.16 25.76
CA VAL A 20 40.90 9.20 26.59
C VAL A 20 41.41 10.57 26.15
N LEU A 21 40.49 11.50 25.87
CA LEU A 21 40.67 12.91 26.21
C LEU A 21 39.32 13.58 26.42
N CYS A 22 39.19 14.41 27.46
CA CYS A 22 37.99 15.19 27.78
C CYS A 22 38.19 16.67 27.37
N LEU A 23 37.08 17.42 27.24
CA LEU A 23 37.05 18.85 27.60
C LEU A 23 35.62 19.39 27.83
N LEU A 24 35.55 20.56 28.48
CA LEU A 24 34.42 21.27 29.10
C LEU A 24 34.40 22.72 28.53
N VAL A 25 33.41 23.62 28.59
CA VAL A 25 32.01 23.77 29.13
C VAL A 25 31.47 25.08 28.46
N PRO A 26 30.16 25.49 28.42
CA PRO A 26 29.03 25.23 29.34
C PRO A 26 27.71 24.85 28.60
N ALA A 27 26.55 25.25 29.14
CA ALA A 27 25.32 25.55 28.42
C ALA A 27 24.90 27.03 28.63
N ALA A 28 24.01 27.54 27.78
CA ALA A 28 23.28 28.82 27.89
C ALA A 28 24.04 30.16 27.72
N ALA A 29 23.96 30.71 26.50
CA ALA A 29 23.83 32.14 26.16
C ALA A 29 23.01 32.18 24.85
N LEU A 30 21.84 32.81 24.81
CA LEU A 30 21.57 34.20 24.37
C LEU A 30 21.95 34.50 22.91
N ALA A 31 21.10 35.29 22.25
CA ALA A 31 21.09 35.42 20.80
C ALA A 31 22.14 36.41 20.27
N GLU A 32 22.88 36.01 19.24
CA GLU A 32 23.61 36.92 18.36
C GLU A 32 23.58 36.40 16.92
N GLU A 33 23.31 37.29 15.96
CA GLU A 33 22.95 36.95 14.58
C GLU A 33 24.20 36.64 13.73
N THR A 34 24.70 35.41 13.83
CA THR A 34 25.89 34.95 13.09
C THR A 34 25.49 34.14 11.85
N GLN A 35 25.69 34.74 10.67
CA GLN A 35 25.53 34.02 9.39
C GLN A 35 26.57 32.89 9.28
N PRO A 36 26.21 31.69 8.81
CA PRO A 36 27.16 30.60 8.60
C PRO A 36 28.03 30.86 7.35
N THR A 37 29.11 31.63 7.52
CA THR A 37 30.21 31.78 6.55
C THR A 37 31.03 30.50 6.47
N GLY A 38 30.45 29.49 5.81
CA GLY A 38 31.02 28.16 5.65
C GLY A 38 30.23 27.34 4.66
N GLN A 39 30.20 27.77 3.39
CA GLN A 39 29.51 27.05 2.32
C GLN A 39 30.21 25.72 2.00
N ASN A 40 29.92 24.69 2.79
CA ASN A 40 29.98 23.32 2.29
C ASN A 40 28.76 23.12 1.37
N GLN A 41 28.87 23.66 0.15
CA GLN A 41 27.78 23.73 -0.81
C GLN A 41 27.45 22.33 -1.31
N LEU A 42 26.50 21.66 -0.64
CA LEU A 42 25.90 20.41 -1.09
C LEU A 42 25.42 20.60 -2.53
N SER A 43 26.06 19.90 -3.47
CA SER A 43 25.79 19.98 -4.91
C SER A 43 24.39 19.46 -5.21
N TYR A 44 23.40 20.35 -5.14
CA TYR A 44 22.00 20.00 -5.41
C TYR A 44 21.63 20.27 -6.87
N CYS A 45 20.80 19.40 -7.42
CA CYS A 45 20.15 19.63 -8.71
C CYS A 45 18.72 20.16 -8.49
N ASN A 46 18.15 20.79 -9.51
CA ASN A 46 16.73 21.12 -9.55
C ASN A 46 16.01 20.19 -10.52
N ILE A 47 14.86 19.66 -10.10
CA ILE A 47 13.96 18.96 -11.02
C ILE A 47 13.28 20.01 -11.90
N THR A 48 13.56 19.94 -13.21
CA THR A 48 13.11 20.90 -14.22
C THR A 48 11.84 20.46 -14.93
N ALA A 49 11.63 19.15 -15.09
CA ALA A 49 10.42 18.59 -15.68
C ALA A 49 10.12 17.19 -15.13
N LEU A 50 8.83 16.88 -15.03
CA LEU A 50 8.30 15.53 -14.81
C LEU A 50 7.36 15.23 -15.99
N THR A 51 7.69 14.21 -16.77
CA THR A 51 6.99 13.87 -18.02
C THR A 51 6.73 12.38 -18.09
N TRP A 52 5.60 11.95 -18.66
CA TRP A 52 5.25 10.54 -18.84
C TRP A 52 4.98 10.21 -20.31
N ALA A 53 5.29 8.96 -20.69
CA ALA A 53 4.97 8.42 -22.01
C ALA A 53 4.32 7.03 -21.87
N SER A 54 3.22 6.81 -22.58
CA SER A 54 2.54 5.52 -22.65
C SER A 54 3.29 4.56 -23.57
N ALA A 55 3.60 3.36 -23.09
CA ALA A 55 4.21 2.28 -23.86
C ALA A 55 3.22 1.11 -24.06
N SER A 56 3.56 0.17 -24.93
CA SER A 56 2.77 -1.05 -25.13
C SER A 56 2.69 -1.90 -23.85
N ASN A 57 3.82 -2.11 -23.17
CA ASN A 57 3.96 -2.91 -21.95
C ASN A 57 3.69 -2.13 -20.64
N GLY A 58 3.68 -0.80 -20.65
CA GLY A 58 3.75 -0.01 -19.42
C GLY A 58 3.58 1.50 -19.62
N VAL A 59 4.04 2.27 -18.64
CA VAL A 59 4.17 3.74 -18.70
C VAL A 59 5.54 4.13 -18.19
N THR A 60 6.24 4.98 -18.92
CA THR A 60 7.57 5.48 -18.55
C THR A 60 7.44 6.88 -17.96
N ILE A 61 7.61 7.00 -16.64
CA ILE A 61 7.77 8.28 -15.95
C ILE A 61 9.23 8.72 -16.09
N THR A 62 9.48 9.96 -16.49
CA THR A 62 10.83 10.54 -16.59
C THR A 62 10.92 11.79 -15.73
N ILE A 63 11.85 11.77 -14.78
CA ILE A 63 12.20 12.90 -13.91
C ILE A 63 13.48 13.52 -14.48
N ARG A 64 13.41 14.78 -14.91
CA ARG A 64 14.54 15.52 -15.51
C ARG A 64 15.13 16.55 -14.54
N SER A 65 16.44 16.69 -14.54
CA SER A 65 17.17 17.70 -13.75
C SER A 65 18.14 18.55 -14.56
N ASP A 66 18.54 19.69 -14.01
CA ASP A 66 19.62 20.52 -14.57
C ASP A 66 21.04 19.97 -14.24
N GLY A 67 21.22 19.38 -13.05
CA GLY A 67 22.44 18.70 -12.60
C GLY A 67 22.39 17.16 -12.68
N ILE A 68 23.32 16.50 -11.98
CA ILE A 68 23.29 15.04 -11.74
C ILE A 68 22.20 14.74 -10.71
N LEU A 69 21.35 13.75 -10.99
CA LEU A 69 20.23 13.34 -10.13
C LEU A 69 20.50 11.96 -9.53
N ASP A 70 20.96 11.94 -8.28
CA ASP A 70 21.06 10.71 -7.50
C ASP A 70 19.74 10.35 -6.82
N TRP A 71 19.51 9.05 -6.60
CA TRP A 71 18.24 8.52 -6.10
C TRP A 71 18.40 7.24 -5.28
N GLU A 72 17.56 7.11 -4.26
CA GLU A 72 17.46 5.99 -3.33
C GLU A 72 16.05 5.35 -3.44
N ARG A 73 15.93 4.05 -3.14
CA ARG A 73 14.61 3.41 -2.92
C ARG A 73 14.09 3.76 -1.53
N GLY A 74 12.81 4.11 -1.41
CA GLY A 74 12.17 4.26 -0.10
C GLY A 74 12.17 2.96 0.72
N GLN A 75 12.25 3.06 2.04
CA GLN A 75 12.25 1.89 2.93
C GLN A 75 10.86 1.22 3.03
N GLY A 76 10.85 -0.08 3.36
CA GLY A 76 9.62 -0.84 3.65
C GLY A 76 8.97 -1.50 2.43
N PHE A 77 9.76 -2.04 1.49
CA PHE A 77 9.29 -2.44 0.16
C PHE A 77 9.34 -3.95 -0.12
N SER A 78 8.33 -4.47 -0.83
CA SER A 78 8.25 -5.84 -1.36
C SER A 78 8.42 -5.83 -2.88
N GLU A 79 9.33 -6.64 -3.42
CA GLU A 79 9.56 -6.74 -4.87
C GLU A 79 8.40 -7.40 -5.64
N ARG A 80 7.40 -7.96 -4.94
CA ARG A 80 6.26 -8.67 -5.52
C ARG A 80 5.01 -7.79 -5.57
N ARG A 81 4.88 -7.02 -6.65
CA ARG A 81 3.75 -6.13 -7.02
C ARG A 81 3.43 -5.03 -5.99
N ALA A 82 3.60 -3.76 -6.38
CA ALA A 82 3.30 -2.62 -5.51
C ALA A 82 2.28 -1.66 -6.13
N THR A 83 1.48 -1.00 -5.29
CA THR A 83 0.55 0.09 -5.66
C THR A 83 1.15 1.48 -5.46
N ARG A 84 2.31 1.57 -4.79
CA ARG A 84 3.04 2.82 -4.50
C ARG A 84 4.53 2.55 -4.72
N ILE A 85 5.21 3.41 -5.47
CA ILE A 85 6.65 3.32 -5.74
C ILE A 85 7.31 4.59 -5.16
N PRO A 86 7.88 4.52 -3.93
CA PRO A 86 8.56 5.63 -3.29
C PRO A 86 10.04 5.72 -3.73
N ILE A 87 10.42 6.89 -4.22
CA ILE A 87 11.75 7.20 -4.74
C ILE A 87 12.24 8.46 -4.02
N ARG A 88 13.36 8.36 -3.31
CA ARG A 88 13.93 9.49 -2.58
C ARG A 88 15.07 10.11 -3.38
N LEU A 89 15.07 11.44 -3.47
CA LEU A 89 16.00 12.24 -4.25
C LEU A 89 16.73 13.19 -3.28
N PRO A 90 17.74 12.69 -2.53
CA PRO A 90 18.27 13.39 -1.35
C PRO A 90 18.97 14.72 -1.66
N GLN A 91 19.47 14.90 -2.88
CA GLN A 91 20.18 16.10 -3.35
C GLN A 91 19.41 16.84 -4.46
N ALA A 92 18.08 16.75 -4.46
CA ALA A 92 17.21 17.42 -5.43
C ALA A 92 16.33 18.50 -4.78
N ARG A 93 16.03 19.56 -5.53
CA ARG A 93 15.03 20.58 -5.18
C ARG A 93 13.97 20.68 -6.28
N SER A 94 12.70 20.88 -5.93
CA SER A 94 11.66 21.02 -6.95
C SER A 94 11.63 22.44 -7.50
N LYS A 95 11.74 22.59 -8.83
CA LYS A 95 11.28 23.78 -9.57
C LYS A 95 9.93 23.53 -10.26
N LEU A 96 9.30 22.38 -10.03
CA LEU A 96 7.99 22.07 -10.57
C LEU A 96 6.93 22.90 -9.80
N GLY A 97 6.13 23.70 -10.50
CA GLY A 97 5.14 24.60 -9.91
C GLY A 97 3.91 23.92 -9.28
N LYS A 98 3.93 22.60 -9.10
CA LYS A 98 2.88 21.76 -8.47
C LYS A 98 3.54 20.60 -7.74
N SER A 99 2.91 20.12 -6.67
CA SER A 99 3.32 18.93 -5.92
C SER A 99 2.67 17.63 -6.40
N THR A 100 1.58 17.70 -7.18
CA THR A 100 0.84 16.51 -7.65
C THR A 100 0.57 16.60 -9.15
N PHE A 101 0.76 15.47 -9.84
CA PHE A 101 0.61 15.31 -11.28
C PHE A 101 -0.34 14.15 -11.57
N ASP A 102 -1.54 14.44 -12.09
CA ASP A 102 -2.49 13.43 -12.59
C ASP A 102 -1.91 12.80 -13.88
N VAL A 103 -1.64 11.50 -13.83
CA VAL A 103 -1.03 10.77 -14.94
C VAL A 103 -2.15 10.00 -15.63
N LYS A 104 -2.68 10.58 -16.71
CA LYS A 104 -3.71 9.98 -17.57
C LYS A 104 -3.18 8.80 -18.43
N ALA A 105 -2.48 7.85 -17.80
CA ALA A 105 -1.85 6.71 -18.46
C ALA A 105 -1.76 5.49 -17.52
N PHE A 106 -2.60 4.49 -17.76
CA PHE A 106 -2.59 3.23 -17.01
C PHE A 106 -1.28 2.45 -17.20
N PRO A 107 -0.62 1.96 -16.14
CA PRO A 107 -1.20 1.67 -14.82
C PRO A 107 -1.01 2.74 -13.74
N VAL A 108 -0.34 3.84 -14.04
CA VAL A 108 -0.13 4.95 -13.09
C VAL A 108 -1.42 5.78 -12.97
N SER A 109 -1.72 6.27 -11.77
CA SER A 109 -2.82 7.21 -11.52
C SER A 109 -2.30 8.63 -11.35
N HIS A 110 -1.32 8.83 -10.47
CA HIS A 110 -0.71 10.13 -10.23
C HIS A 110 0.70 9.99 -9.63
N VAL A 111 1.47 11.07 -9.68
CA VAL A 111 2.76 11.20 -9.01
C VAL A 111 2.73 12.39 -8.07
N THR A 112 3.16 12.19 -6.82
CA THR A 112 3.38 13.26 -5.85
C THR A 112 4.87 13.53 -5.68
N VAL A 113 5.24 14.80 -5.59
CA VAL A 113 6.59 15.29 -5.30
C VAL A 113 6.51 16.15 -4.05
N THR A 114 7.06 15.67 -2.94
CA THR A 114 7.01 16.31 -1.62
C THR A 114 8.42 16.48 -1.04
N THR A 115 8.65 17.54 -0.27
CA THR A 115 9.93 17.75 0.44
C THR A 115 10.06 16.73 1.58
N SER A 116 11.24 16.10 1.73
CA SER A 116 11.44 15.10 2.78
C SER A 116 11.39 15.71 4.19
N PRO A 117 10.85 15.00 5.20
CA PRO A 117 11.01 15.38 6.60
C PRO A 117 12.51 15.47 6.97
N GLY A 118 12.93 16.61 7.52
CA GLY A 118 14.33 16.91 7.87
C GLY A 118 15.15 17.61 6.77
N SER A 119 14.59 17.88 5.59
CA SER A 119 15.27 18.60 4.51
C SER A 119 15.53 20.07 4.82
N ALA A 120 16.81 20.46 4.92
CA ALA A 120 17.21 21.85 4.99
C ALA A 120 16.96 22.59 3.65
N MET A 121 16.47 23.83 3.71
CA MET A 121 16.29 24.73 2.56
C MET A 121 15.45 24.18 1.39
N GLY A 122 14.65 23.14 1.61
CA GLY A 122 13.87 22.45 0.57
C GLY A 122 14.70 21.56 -0.36
N ILE A 123 15.88 21.10 0.08
CA ILE A 123 16.73 20.15 -0.63
C ILE A 123 16.50 18.75 -0.04
N GLY A 124 16.14 17.80 -0.89
CA GLY A 124 15.66 16.47 -0.53
C GLY A 124 14.16 16.33 -0.81
N LEU A 125 13.82 15.43 -1.73
CA LEU A 125 12.43 15.17 -2.15
C LEU A 125 12.10 13.69 -2.05
N ASP A 126 10.88 13.39 -1.63
CA ASP A 126 10.24 12.09 -1.81
C ASP A 126 9.26 12.18 -3.00
N VAL A 127 9.50 11.36 -4.01
CA VAL A 127 8.63 11.20 -5.18
C VAL A 127 7.91 9.87 -5.07
N THR A 128 6.58 9.90 -4.98
CA THR A 128 5.78 8.67 -4.91
C THR A 128 4.91 8.56 -6.15
N ILE A 129 5.12 7.49 -6.92
CA ILE A 129 4.27 7.12 -8.06
C ILE A 129 3.18 6.18 -7.53
N TYR A 130 1.91 6.54 -7.73
CA TYR A 130 0.75 5.73 -7.32
C TYR A 130 0.20 4.99 -8.54
N ALA A 131 0.06 3.67 -8.45
CA ALA A 131 -0.56 2.83 -9.47
C ALA A 131 -1.98 2.43 -9.06
N HIS A 132 -2.86 2.24 -10.04
CA HIS A 132 -4.24 1.79 -9.82
C HIS A 132 -4.33 0.34 -9.29
N THR A 133 -3.30 -0.47 -9.53
CA THR A 133 -3.22 -1.90 -9.16
C THR A 133 -1.77 -2.27 -8.80
N GLY A 134 -1.55 -3.48 -8.28
CA GLY A 134 -0.21 -3.97 -7.95
C GLY A 134 0.64 -4.26 -9.21
N VAL A 135 1.63 -3.42 -9.47
CA VAL A 135 2.47 -3.42 -10.68
C VAL A 135 3.92 -3.83 -10.39
N THR A 136 4.62 -4.32 -11.43
CA THR A 136 6.09 -4.36 -11.46
C THR A 136 6.63 -3.06 -12.08
N TYR A 137 7.88 -2.75 -11.80
CA TYR A 137 8.53 -1.54 -12.31
C TYR A 137 10.04 -1.72 -12.36
N ARG A 138 10.70 -0.92 -13.19
CA ARG A 138 12.16 -0.82 -13.34
C ARG A 138 12.56 0.64 -13.26
N ILE A 139 13.70 0.93 -12.63
CA ILE A 139 14.24 2.30 -12.52
C ILE A 139 15.63 2.31 -13.15
N ASP A 140 15.75 3.00 -14.28
CA ASP A 140 16.96 3.12 -15.07
C ASP A 140 17.57 4.52 -14.94
N ARG A 141 18.90 4.57 -14.85
CA ARG A 141 19.66 5.83 -14.90
C ARG A 141 20.01 6.13 -16.37
N THR A 142 19.67 7.31 -16.87
CA THR A 142 20.17 7.73 -18.20
C THR A 142 21.71 7.80 -18.17
N ALA A 143 22.39 7.51 -19.29
CA ALA A 143 23.85 7.52 -19.39
C ALA A 143 24.53 8.84 -18.97
N ASN A 144 23.82 9.96 -19.00
CA ASN A 144 24.28 11.28 -18.55
C ASN A 144 23.96 11.61 -17.08
N GLN A 145 23.30 10.70 -16.35
CA GLN A 145 22.83 10.83 -14.97
C GLN A 145 21.93 12.05 -14.67
N ARG A 146 21.35 12.71 -15.69
CA ARG A 146 20.45 13.87 -15.53
C ARG A 146 18.95 13.55 -15.63
N ASN A 147 18.60 12.30 -15.94
CA ASN A 147 17.22 11.84 -15.81
C ASN A 147 17.18 10.45 -15.15
N VAL A 148 16.18 10.28 -14.30
CA VAL A 148 15.75 8.98 -13.77
C VAL A 148 14.50 8.58 -14.56
N MET A 149 14.53 7.39 -15.15
CA MET A 149 13.43 6.83 -15.93
C MET A 149 12.84 5.65 -15.16
N ILE A 150 11.53 5.69 -14.91
CA ILE A 150 10.79 4.65 -14.23
C ILE A 150 9.79 4.05 -15.20
N MET A 151 10.09 2.84 -15.69
CA MET A 151 9.12 2.04 -16.45
C MET A 151 8.23 1.30 -15.46
N VAL A 152 6.92 1.54 -15.51
CA VAL A 152 5.91 0.85 -14.70
C VAL A 152 5.12 -0.09 -15.60
N ASP A 153 5.28 -1.39 -15.41
CA ASP A 153 4.66 -2.41 -16.27
C ASP A 153 3.19 -2.62 -15.95
N LYS A 154 2.40 -2.97 -16.98
CA LYS A 154 1.02 -3.42 -16.82
C LYS A 154 0.99 -4.82 -16.18
N PRO A 155 0.06 -5.12 -15.25
CA PRO A 155 0.05 -6.36 -14.48
C PRO A 155 -0.23 -7.64 -15.30
N TYR A 156 -0.57 -7.49 -16.59
CA TYR A 156 -0.81 -8.57 -17.56
C TYR A 156 0.20 -8.57 -18.72
N THR A 157 1.32 -7.86 -18.60
CA THR A 157 2.45 -8.04 -19.51
C THR A 157 3.01 -9.44 -19.30
N ILE A 158 2.57 -10.40 -20.12
CA ILE A 158 3.26 -11.67 -20.29
C ILE A 158 4.69 -11.31 -20.71
N GLU A 159 5.69 -11.75 -19.95
CA GLU A 159 7.08 -11.58 -20.37
C GLU A 159 7.23 -12.20 -21.75
N ALA A 160 7.70 -11.40 -22.71
CA ALA A 160 7.97 -11.87 -24.05
C ALA A 160 9.10 -12.90 -23.98
N ARG A 161 8.72 -14.17 -23.82
CA ARG A 161 9.59 -15.34 -24.00
C ARG A 161 10.40 -15.08 -25.27
N ASN A 162 11.73 -15.14 -25.16
CA ASN A 162 12.67 -14.82 -26.24
C ASN A 162 12.53 -15.79 -27.43
N GLY A 163 11.41 -15.69 -28.15
CA GLY A 163 11.28 -16.15 -29.52
C GLY A 163 12.07 -15.19 -30.40
N ALA A 164 12.71 -15.74 -31.43
CA ALA A 164 13.51 -14.96 -32.35
C ALA A 164 12.73 -13.76 -32.89
N ALA A 165 13.45 -12.66 -33.17
CA ALA A 165 12.92 -11.57 -33.96
C ALA A 165 12.57 -12.12 -35.36
N ALA A 166 11.32 -12.55 -35.52
CA ALA A 166 10.78 -12.96 -36.80
C ALA A 166 10.85 -11.74 -37.71
N GLN A 167 11.77 -11.78 -38.67
CA GLN A 167 11.80 -10.87 -39.82
C GLN A 167 10.61 -11.21 -40.71
N GLY A 168 9.41 -10.92 -40.21
CA GLY A 168 8.21 -10.92 -41.02
C GLY A 168 8.41 -9.87 -42.10
N ALA A 169 8.43 -10.33 -43.36
CA ALA A 169 8.52 -9.45 -44.51
C ALA A 169 7.51 -8.30 -44.38
N GLU A 170 7.88 -7.10 -44.79
CA GLU A 170 6.97 -5.96 -44.75
C GLU A 170 5.75 -6.23 -45.63
N ALA A 171 4.67 -6.70 -45.01
CA ALA A 171 3.38 -6.87 -45.68
C ALA A 171 3.03 -5.55 -46.39
N GLU A 172 2.90 -5.64 -47.71
CA GLU A 172 2.83 -4.47 -48.59
C GLU A 172 1.74 -3.50 -48.16
N LYS A 173 2.03 -2.20 -48.23
CA LYS A 173 1.05 -1.14 -47.96
C LYS A 173 0.04 -1.07 -49.09
N LYS A 174 -0.97 -1.94 -49.05
CA LYS A 174 -2.09 -1.92 -49.98
C LYS A 174 -3.13 -0.90 -49.50
N LEU A 175 -3.50 0.03 -50.37
CA LEU A 175 -4.62 0.95 -50.16
C LEU A 175 -5.35 1.16 -51.49
N THR A 176 -6.44 0.41 -51.68
CA THR A 176 -7.42 0.63 -52.75
C THR A 176 -8.72 1.15 -52.15
N VAL A 177 -9.34 2.09 -52.85
CA VAL A 177 -10.69 2.59 -52.60
C VAL A 177 -11.36 2.65 -53.96
N GLU A 178 -12.49 1.97 -54.10
CA GLU A 178 -13.23 1.85 -55.35
C GLU A 178 -14.69 2.26 -55.09
N TYR A 179 -15.35 2.83 -56.10
CA TYR A 179 -16.68 3.44 -55.96
C TYR A 179 -17.53 3.10 -57.18
N HIS A 180 -18.69 2.49 -56.95
CA HIS A 180 -19.57 1.95 -57.98
C HIS A 180 -21.03 2.10 -57.50
N ASP A 181 -21.92 2.61 -58.34
CA ASP A 181 -23.37 2.65 -58.10
C ASP A 181 -23.82 3.20 -56.72
N GLY A 182 -23.05 4.15 -56.17
CA GLY A 182 -23.31 4.77 -54.85
C GLY A 182 -22.72 4.03 -53.65
N LEU A 183 -22.04 2.90 -53.87
CA LEU A 183 -21.40 2.06 -52.86
C LEU A 183 -19.87 2.12 -52.97
N VAL A 184 -19.20 2.00 -51.82
CA VAL A 184 -17.75 2.09 -51.69
C VAL A 184 -17.18 0.75 -51.22
N ASP A 185 -16.11 0.33 -51.88
CA ASP A 185 -15.22 -0.74 -51.46
C ASP A 185 -13.90 -0.14 -50.95
N VAL A 186 -13.43 -0.57 -49.77
CA VAL A 186 -12.17 -0.14 -49.16
C VAL A 186 -11.34 -1.36 -48.83
N SER A 187 -10.09 -1.40 -49.30
CA SER A 187 -9.09 -2.37 -48.86
C SER A 187 -7.81 -1.66 -48.45
N ALA A 188 -7.57 -1.60 -47.14
CA ALA A 188 -6.44 -0.89 -46.53
C ALA A 188 -5.62 -1.84 -45.64
N VAL A 189 -4.29 -1.83 -45.78
CA VAL A 189 -3.34 -2.58 -44.96
C VAL A 189 -2.19 -1.66 -44.59
N LYS A 190 -2.04 -1.36 -43.28
CA LYS A 190 -1.06 -0.39 -42.73
C LYS A 190 -1.06 0.97 -43.44
N ALA A 191 -2.21 1.38 -43.99
CA ALA A 191 -2.39 2.63 -44.71
C ALA A 191 -2.40 3.83 -43.75
N ASN A 192 -1.99 5.01 -44.20
CA ASN A 192 -2.21 6.24 -43.42
C ASN A 192 -3.69 6.66 -43.51
N LEU A 193 -4.28 7.07 -42.38
CA LEU A 193 -5.70 7.43 -42.32
C LEU A 193 -6.06 8.67 -43.16
N HIS A 194 -5.24 9.73 -43.15
CA HIS A 194 -5.42 10.89 -44.02
C HIS A 194 -5.31 10.51 -45.51
N GLU A 195 -4.47 9.54 -45.86
CA GLU A 195 -4.37 9.03 -47.24
C GLU A 195 -5.62 8.24 -47.65
N LEU A 196 -6.12 7.35 -46.79
CA LEU A 196 -7.37 6.62 -47.00
C LEU A 196 -8.54 7.59 -47.18
N LEU A 197 -8.72 8.53 -46.25
CA LEU A 197 -9.82 9.49 -46.26
C LEU A 197 -9.70 10.48 -47.43
N GLY A 198 -8.48 10.88 -47.80
CA GLY A 198 -8.22 11.71 -48.99
C GLY A 198 -8.46 11.00 -50.32
N LYS A 199 -8.28 9.67 -50.40
CA LYS A 199 -8.71 8.87 -51.56
C LYS A 199 -10.23 8.67 -51.58
N LEU A 200 -10.84 8.40 -50.42
CA LEU A 200 -12.29 8.27 -50.27
C LEU A 200 -13.03 9.53 -50.74
N ALA A 201 -12.64 10.70 -50.22
CA ALA A 201 -13.22 11.99 -50.60
C ALA A 201 -13.15 12.25 -52.12
N LYS A 202 -12.02 11.91 -52.75
CA LYS A 202 -11.81 12.05 -54.21
C LYS A 202 -12.57 11.03 -55.05
N ALA A 203 -12.76 9.82 -54.56
CA ALA A 203 -13.51 8.78 -55.27
C ALA A 203 -15.03 9.01 -55.21
N THR A 204 -15.52 9.68 -54.17
CA THR A 204 -16.95 9.83 -53.84
C THR A 204 -17.46 11.27 -53.94
N ASP A 205 -16.65 12.20 -54.45
CA ASP A 205 -16.90 13.65 -54.51
C ASP A 205 -17.47 14.25 -53.20
N THR A 206 -17.00 13.73 -52.07
CA THR A 206 -17.56 14.01 -50.74
C THR A 206 -16.65 14.95 -49.96
N ASN A 207 -17.17 16.12 -49.57
CA ASN A 207 -16.48 17.05 -48.69
C ASN A 207 -16.15 16.38 -47.34
N LEU A 208 -14.85 16.27 -47.05
CA LEU A 208 -14.38 15.61 -45.84
C LEU A 208 -13.13 16.32 -45.31
N ALA A 209 -13.14 16.63 -44.02
CA ALA A 209 -12.05 17.25 -43.30
C ALA A 209 -11.60 16.35 -42.14
N VAL A 210 -10.29 16.34 -41.85
CA VAL A 210 -9.66 15.51 -40.83
C VAL A 210 -8.76 16.39 -39.97
N ASP A 211 -8.87 16.31 -38.65
CA ASP A 211 -8.00 17.02 -37.71
C ASP A 211 -6.54 16.51 -37.82
N ASP A 212 -5.56 17.41 -37.78
CA ASP A 212 -4.11 17.08 -37.86
C ASP A 212 -3.64 16.21 -36.68
N ALA A 213 -4.39 16.18 -35.58
CA ALA A 213 -4.16 15.30 -34.43
C ALA A 213 -4.35 13.81 -34.76
N VAL A 214 -5.10 13.46 -35.81
CA VAL A 214 -5.60 12.09 -36.11
C VAL A 214 -4.54 11.21 -36.78
N GLN A 215 -3.39 11.02 -36.13
CA GLN A 215 -2.24 10.30 -36.72
C GLN A 215 -2.33 8.79 -36.49
N ARG A 216 -3.11 8.09 -37.34
CA ARG A 216 -3.32 6.63 -37.27
C ARG A 216 -2.92 5.89 -38.55
N GLN A 217 -2.36 4.69 -38.36
CA GLN A 217 -2.32 3.66 -39.40
C GLN A 217 -3.56 2.78 -39.29
N VAL A 218 -4.18 2.46 -40.43
CA VAL A 218 -5.42 1.68 -40.50
C VAL A 218 -5.25 0.43 -41.35
N THR A 219 -5.97 -0.63 -40.96
CA THR A 219 -6.04 -1.90 -41.67
C THR A 219 -7.50 -2.38 -41.58
N MET A 220 -8.20 -2.39 -42.71
CA MET A 220 -9.61 -2.75 -42.79
C MET A 220 -9.97 -3.24 -44.20
N SER A 221 -11.04 -4.03 -44.29
CA SER A 221 -11.73 -4.31 -45.54
C SER A 221 -13.21 -3.99 -45.35
N LEU A 222 -13.77 -3.16 -46.22
CA LEU A 222 -15.19 -2.81 -46.28
C LEU A 222 -15.65 -3.02 -47.72
N THR A 223 -16.88 -3.48 -47.91
CA THR A 223 -17.40 -3.86 -49.24
C THR A 223 -18.89 -3.54 -49.33
N GLY A 224 -19.32 -2.89 -50.41
CA GLY A 224 -20.72 -2.62 -50.72
C GLY A 224 -21.43 -1.67 -49.75
N LEU A 225 -20.73 -0.70 -49.15
CA LEU A 225 -21.31 0.22 -48.15
C LEU A 225 -21.49 1.65 -48.68
N PRO A 226 -22.57 2.36 -48.31
CA PRO A 226 -22.72 3.80 -48.58
C PRO A 226 -21.59 4.62 -47.95
N VAL A 227 -21.23 5.75 -48.59
CA VAL A 227 -20.10 6.62 -48.18
C VAL A 227 -20.20 7.04 -46.70
N ALA A 228 -21.39 7.43 -46.24
CA ALA A 228 -21.62 7.85 -44.87
C ALA A 228 -21.40 6.71 -43.85
N ASP A 229 -21.77 5.47 -44.22
CA ASP A 229 -21.59 4.30 -43.35
C ASP A 229 -20.14 3.82 -43.34
N VAL A 230 -19.40 3.98 -44.43
CA VAL A 230 -17.94 3.82 -44.46
C VAL A 230 -17.26 4.83 -43.53
N ILE A 231 -17.65 6.11 -43.57
CA ILE A 231 -17.09 7.16 -42.69
C ILE A 231 -17.39 6.86 -41.22
N ARG A 232 -18.65 6.53 -40.88
CA ARG A 232 -19.05 6.18 -39.50
C ARG A 232 -18.39 4.87 -39.04
N GLY A 233 -18.21 3.90 -39.94
CA GLY A 233 -17.52 2.63 -39.68
C GLY A 233 -16.02 2.81 -39.40
N ILE A 234 -15.32 3.60 -40.21
CA ILE A 234 -13.92 4.00 -39.97
C ILE A 234 -13.78 4.65 -38.60
N ALA A 235 -14.66 5.61 -38.28
CA ALA A 235 -14.59 6.33 -37.02
C ALA A 235 -14.90 5.44 -35.80
N SER A 236 -15.93 4.58 -35.89
CA SER A 236 -16.27 3.64 -34.83
C SER A 236 -15.17 2.60 -34.60
N ALA A 237 -14.55 2.08 -35.66
CA ALA A 237 -13.49 1.09 -35.55
C ALA A 237 -12.19 1.65 -34.95
N TYR A 238 -11.91 2.93 -35.18
CA TYR A 238 -10.67 3.59 -34.73
C TYR A 238 -10.84 4.57 -33.58
N GLY A 239 -12.04 4.74 -33.00
CA GLY A 239 -12.27 5.62 -31.86
C GLY A 239 -12.11 7.11 -32.19
N LEU A 240 -12.74 7.54 -33.29
CA LEU A 240 -12.77 8.94 -33.74
C LEU A 240 -14.16 9.52 -33.56
N ALA A 241 -14.23 10.85 -33.41
CA ALA A 241 -15.50 11.57 -33.50
C ALA A 241 -15.80 11.90 -34.97
N VAL A 242 -17.09 11.87 -35.34
CA VAL A 242 -17.59 12.38 -36.63
C VAL A 242 -18.64 13.44 -36.35
N SER A 243 -18.53 14.57 -37.03
CA SER A 243 -19.67 15.50 -37.19
C SER A 243 -19.97 15.74 -38.66
N GLU A 244 -21.23 16.05 -38.93
CA GLU A 244 -21.77 16.29 -40.26
C GLU A 244 -22.44 17.66 -40.19
N ALA A 245 -21.85 18.64 -40.87
CA ALA A 245 -22.29 20.04 -40.85
C ALA A 245 -21.87 20.73 -42.15
N ASP A 246 -22.65 21.71 -42.60
CA ASP A 246 -22.31 22.56 -43.75
C ASP A 246 -21.97 21.75 -45.03
N ASN A 247 -22.65 20.61 -45.22
CA ASN A 247 -22.38 19.60 -46.27
C ASN A 247 -20.92 19.08 -46.27
N CYS A 248 -20.34 18.86 -45.08
CA CYS A 248 -18.98 18.35 -44.88
C CYS A 248 -18.92 17.37 -43.69
N PHE A 249 -18.23 16.24 -43.89
CA PHE A 249 -17.90 15.30 -42.81
C PHE A 249 -16.59 15.70 -42.14
N ARG A 250 -16.62 16.02 -40.84
CA ARG A 250 -15.43 16.34 -40.06
C ARG A 250 -15.08 15.19 -39.12
N LEU A 251 -13.91 14.60 -39.29
CA LEU A 251 -13.35 13.58 -38.41
C LEU A 251 -12.27 14.19 -37.53
N SER A 252 -12.34 13.92 -36.23
CA SER A 252 -11.33 14.37 -35.26
C SER A 252 -11.03 13.28 -34.23
N GLU A 253 -10.00 13.50 -33.43
CA GLU A 253 -9.74 12.64 -32.27
C GLU A 253 -10.98 12.59 -31.37
N GLY A 254 -11.33 11.40 -30.86
CA GLY A 254 -12.53 11.27 -30.02
C GLY A 254 -12.43 12.03 -28.70
N VAL A 255 -11.20 12.18 -28.19
CA VAL A 255 -10.92 12.93 -26.95
C VAL A 255 -11.05 14.44 -27.23
N PRO A 256 -11.79 15.21 -26.40
CA PRO A 256 -11.98 16.65 -26.58
C PRO A 256 -10.74 17.49 -26.19
N ASP A 257 -9.61 17.24 -26.87
CA ASP A 257 -8.35 17.98 -26.70
C ASP A 257 -8.24 19.20 -27.66
N THR A 258 -9.08 19.28 -28.70
CA THR A 258 -9.17 20.43 -29.62
C THR A 258 -10.54 21.11 -29.56
N LEU A 259 -10.63 22.39 -29.94
CA LEU A 259 -11.91 23.12 -30.03
C LEU A 259 -12.89 22.45 -31.02
N ALA A 260 -12.37 21.78 -32.06
CA ALA A 260 -13.18 21.04 -33.01
C ALA A 260 -13.86 19.84 -32.35
N THR A 261 -13.11 18.99 -31.62
CA THR A 261 -13.72 17.86 -30.88
C THR A 261 -14.60 18.33 -29.73
N PHE A 262 -14.24 19.41 -29.02
CA PHE A 262 -15.04 19.94 -27.93
C PHE A 262 -16.45 20.35 -28.39
N ASN A 263 -16.56 21.05 -29.53
CA ASN A 263 -17.84 21.49 -30.09
C ASN A 263 -18.77 20.34 -30.54
N ILE A 264 -18.25 19.12 -30.67
CA ILE A 264 -19.02 17.93 -31.10
C ILE A 264 -19.11 16.86 -29.99
N SER A 265 -18.59 17.17 -28.80
CA SER A 265 -18.67 16.36 -27.59
C SER A 265 -19.69 16.94 -26.62
N THR A 266 -20.51 16.10 -26.01
CA THR A 266 -21.38 16.51 -24.91
C THR A 266 -20.69 16.21 -23.58
N THR A 267 -20.93 17.02 -22.54
CA THR A 267 -20.54 16.69 -21.16
C THR A 267 -21.77 16.20 -20.40
N GLN A 268 -21.67 15.01 -19.79
CA GLN A 268 -22.72 14.41 -18.98
C GLN A 268 -22.17 13.97 -17.62
N SER A 269 -22.95 14.19 -16.57
CA SER A 269 -22.65 13.75 -15.20
C SER A 269 -23.45 12.50 -14.85
N PHE A 270 -22.77 11.44 -14.42
CA PHE A 270 -23.34 10.17 -14.00
C PHE A 270 -23.18 10.02 -12.48
N PRO A 271 -24.23 10.27 -11.67
CA PRO A 271 -24.16 10.12 -10.21
C PRO A 271 -24.09 8.65 -9.82
N ILE A 272 -23.11 8.29 -8.97
CA ILE A 272 -22.85 6.92 -8.51
C ILE A 272 -23.48 6.74 -7.11
N LYS A 273 -24.13 5.60 -6.87
CA LYS A 273 -24.98 5.34 -5.70
C LYS A 273 -24.31 4.50 -4.62
N TYR A 274 -23.59 3.45 -5.00
CA TYR A 274 -23.03 2.47 -4.06
C TYR A 274 -21.51 2.49 -4.07
N LEU A 275 -20.89 2.64 -5.25
CA LEU A 275 -19.46 2.86 -5.38
C LEU A 275 -19.10 4.33 -5.17
N ARG A 276 -17.83 4.57 -4.82
CA ARG A 276 -17.23 5.90 -4.95
C ARG A 276 -16.89 6.16 -6.42
N ALA A 277 -17.01 7.41 -6.88
CA ALA A 277 -16.75 7.78 -8.27
C ALA A 277 -15.31 7.51 -8.76
N ASP A 278 -14.32 7.52 -7.86
CA ASP A 278 -12.93 7.14 -8.16
C ASP A 278 -12.79 5.64 -8.46
N ASN A 279 -13.37 4.79 -7.62
CA ASN A 279 -13.44 3.35 -7.84
C ASN A 279 -14.26 3.01 -9.10
N ALA A 280 -15.40 3.69 -9.32
CA ALA A 280 -16.22 3.50 -10.52
C ALA A 280 -15.47 3.88 -11.81
N ARG A 281 -14.73 4.99 -11.82
CA ARG A 281 -13.85 5.36 -12.95
C ARG A 281 -12.77 4.31 -13.20
N ALA A 282 -12.15 3.77 -12.15
CA ALA A 282 -11.07 2.78 -12.26
C ALA A 282 -11.51 1.42 -12.82
N LEU A 283 -12.81 1.11 -12.80
CA LEU A 283 -13.39 -0.10 -13.37
C LEU A 283 -13.79 0.02 -14.85
N LEU A 284 -13.73 1.24 -15.43
CA LEU A 284 -13.94 1.46 -16.86
C LEU A 284 -12.66 1.12 -17.66
N PRO A 285 -12.79 0.73 -18.94
CA PRO A 285 -11.64 0.58 -19.85
C PRO A 285 -10.71 1.80 -19.91
N ASN A 286 -9.41 1.59 -19.74
CA ASN A 286 -8.38 2.63 -19.62
C ASN A 286 -8.42 3.75 -20.69
N PHE A 287 -8.85 3.46 -21.92
CA PHE A 287 -8.93 4.47 -22.98
C PHE A 287 -9.98 5.55 -22.71
N LEU A 288 -10.98 5.25 -21.86
CA LEU A 288 -12.01 6.20 -21.43
C LEU A 288 -11.48 7.20 -20.39
N PHE A 289 -10.31 6.98 -19.77
CA PHE A 289 -9.80 7.84 -18.68
C PHE A 289 -9.49 9.28 -19.14
N ASN A 290 -9.32 9.51 -20.44
CA ASN A 290 -9.15 10.86 -21.01
C ASN A 290 -10.49 11.61 -21.11
N TYR A 291 -11.57 10.89 -21.43
CA TYR A 291 -12.94 11.38 -21.55
C TYR A 291 -13.61 11.56 -20.18
N VAL A 292 -13.24 10.72 -19.21
CA VAL A 292 -13.92 10.54 -17.93
C VAL A 292 -13.11 11.14 -16.78
N ASN A 293 -13.75 12.00 -15.99
CA ASN A 293 -13.25 12.66 -14.78
C ASN A 293 -14.19 12.37 -13.59
N THR A 294 -13.79 12.75 -12.37
CA THR A 294 -14.58 12.50 -11.14
C THR A 294 -14.90 13.79 -10.39
N ASN A 295 -16.19 14.01 -10.12
CA ASN A 295 -16.69 15.08 -9.26
C ASN A 295 -16.92 14.53 -7.84
N TYR A 296 -15.88 14.62 -7.00
CA TYR A 296 -15.90 14.08 -5.63
C TYR A 296 -17.02 14.66 -4.75
N PRO A 297 -17.27 16.00 -4.69
CA PRO A 297 -18.38 16.58 -3.92
C PRO A 297 -19.79 16.07 -4.26
N GLN A 298 -20.00 15.49 -5.45
CA GLN A 298 -21.30 14.97 -5.90
C GLN A 298 -21.32 13.44 -6.07
N ASN A 299 -20.23 12.74 -5.71
CA ASN A 299 -19.98 11.33 -6.02
C ASN A 299 -20.34 10.96 -7.48
N ALA A 300 -19.99 11.82 -8.43
CA ALA A 300 -20.39 11.66 -9.83
C ALA A 300 -19.19 11.44 -10.76
N VAL A 301 -19.37 10.58 -11.74
CA VAL A 301 -18.45 10.37 -12.85
C VAL A 301 -18.87 11.30 -13.99
N VAL A 302 -18.01 12.26 -14.35
CA VAL A 302 -18.31 13.27 -15.38
C VAL A 302 -17.55 12.91 -16.66
N ALA A 303 -18.27 12.61 -17.73
CA ALA A 303 -17.69 12.26 -19.01
C ALA A 303 -17.96 13.36 -20.05
N THR A 304 -16.93 13.72 -20.82
CA THR A 304 -17.06 14.57 -22.02
C THR A 304 -16.64 13.75 -23.23
N ALA A 305 -17.61 13.42 -24.08
CA ALA A 305 -17.44 12.50 -25.22
C ALA A 305 -18.53 12.69 -26.28
N PRO A 306 -18.40 12.08 -27.48
CA PRO A 306 -19.51 11.93 -28.42
C PRO A 306 -20.68 11.15 -27.80
N THR A 307 -21.92 11.49 -28.16
CA THR A 307 -23.15 11.00 -27.51
C THR A 307 -23.26 9.47 -27.43
N GLN A 308 -22.90 8.76 -28.51
CA GLN A 308 -22.90 7.29 -28.55
C GLN A 308 -21.96 6.66 -27.49
N MET A 309 -20.84 7.33 -27.18
CA MET A 309 -19.91 6.91 -26.15
C MET A 309 -20.44 7.23 -24.75
N LEU A 310 -21.08 8.39 -24.55
CA LEU A 310 -21.73 8.74 -23.28
C LEU A 310 -22.81 7.73 -22.89
N GLU A 311 -23.68 7.34 -23.84
CA GLU A 311 -24.67 6.30 -23.57
C GLU A 311 -24.02 4.96 -23.17
N LYS A 312 -22.91 4.58 -23.81
CA LYS A 312 -22.20 3.35 -23.45
C LYS A 312 -21.57 3.46 -22.06
N ILE A 313 -20.92 4.59 -21.75
CA ILE A 313 -20.36 4.87 -20.42
C ILE A 313 -21.45 4.77 -19.35
N GLY A 314 -22.62 5.36 -19.57
CA GLY A 314 -23.77 5.23 -18.66
C GLY A 314 -24.20 3.78 -18.44
N ARG A 315 -24.46 3.04 -19.54
CA ARG A 315 -24.88 1.62 -19.50
C ARG A 315 -23.81 0.68 -18.91
N ASP A 316 -22.53 1.04 -18.99
CA ASP A 316 -21.44 0.30 -18.35
C ASP A 316 -21.35 0.64 -16.85
N LEU A 317 -21.46 1.92 -16.47
CA LEU A 317 -21.47 2.37 -15.06
C LEU A 317 -22.66 1.77 -14.29
N GLU A 318 -23.86 1.75 -14.86
CA GLU A 318 -25.06 1.14 -14.24
C GLU A 318 -24.89 -0.36 -13.92
N LYS A 319 -24.09 -1.08 -14.71
CA LYS A 319 -23.79 -2.51 -14.48
C LYS A 319 -22.71 -2.74 -13.41
N VAL A 320 -21.88 -1.72 -13.15
CA VAL A 320 -20.77 -1.77 -12.21
C VAL A 320 -21.18 -1.22 -10.83
N ASP A 321 -22.01 -0.18 -10.79
CA ASP A 321 -22.58 0.40 -9.57
C ASP A 321 -23.75 -0.45 -9.04
N GLN A 322 -23.40 -1.62 -8.51
CA GLN A 322 -24.32 -2.58 -7.90
C GLN A 322 -24.22 -2.53 -6.36
N PRO A 323 -25.31 -2.77 -5.60
CA PRO A 323 -25.29 -2.71 -4.15
C PRO A 323 -24.41 -3.82 -3.55
N PRO A 324 -23.32 -3.48 -2.82
CA PRO A 324 -22.49 -4.49 -2.17
C PRO A 324 -23.21 -5.06 -0.93
N PRO A 325 -23.16 -6.37 -0.68
CA PRO A 325 -23.73 -6.94 0.54
C PRO A 325 -22.97 -6.47 1.78
N GLN A 326 -23.68 -6.46 2.91
CA GLN A 326 -23.09 -6.27 4.24
C GLN A 326 -22.93 -7.64 4.91
N ILE A 327 -21.81 -7.86 5.59
CA ILE A 327 -21.43 -9.12 6.21
C ILE A 327 -21.22 -8.85 7.71
N MET A 328 -21.93 -9.58 8.57
CA MET A 328 -21.74 -9.51 10.03
C MET A 328 -20.81 -10.64 10.47
N ILE A 329 -19.71 -10.28 11.13
CA ILE A 329 -18.74 -11.22 11.68
C ILE A 329 -18.87 -11.22 13.20
N GLU A 330 -18.95 -12.42 13.77
CA GLU A 330 -18.83 -12.68 15.20
C GLU A 330 -17.58 -13.54 15.40
N ALA A 331 -16.62 -13.04 16.18
CA ALA A 331 -15.45 -13.83 16.59
C ALA A 331 -15.56 -14.16 18.09
N LEU A 332 -15.22 -15.38 18.47
CA LEU A 332 -15.26 -15.86 19.85
C LEU A 332 -13.87 -16.32 20.29
N ALA A 333 -13.31 -15.66 21.30
CA ALA A 333 -12.11 -16.11 21.98
C ALA A 333 -12.47 -16.56 23.40
N VAL A 334 -12.02 -17.77 23.78
CA VAL A 334 -12.19 -18.34 25.12
C VAL A 334 -10.85 -18.90 25.58
N GLU A 335 -10.47 -18.57 26.81
CA GLU A 335 -9.28 -19.09 27.48
C GLU A 335 -9.66 -19.59 28.87
N PHE A 336 -8.99 -20.65 29.31
CA PHE A 336 -9.09 -21.19 30.66
C PHE A 336 -7.68 -21.26 31.25
N THR A 337 -7.46 -20.64 32.40
CA THR A 337 -6.19 -20.71 33.13
C THR A 337 -6.44 -21.34 34.49
N THR A 338 -5.65 -22.34 34.87
CA THR A 338 -5.66 -22.90 36.22
C THR A 338 -4.28 -22.75 36.83
N THR A 339 -4.21 -22.24 38.06
CA THR A 339 -2.97 -22.01 38.80
C THR A 339 -3.07 -22.76 40.12
N GLU A 340 -2.21 -23.76 40.32
CA GLU A 340 -2.13 -24.52 41.57
C GLU A 340 -0.79 -24.24 42.24
N GLY A 341 -0.80 -23.86 43.52
CA GLY A 341 0.41 -23.56 44.28
C GLY A 341 0.19 -23.82 45.77
N LEU A 342 1.18 -24.44 46.41
CA LEU A 342 1.20 -24.67 47.85
C LEU A 342 2.26 -23.78 48.49
N ASP A 343 1.82 -22.87 49.35
CA ASP A 343 2.65 -21.86 49.99
C ASP A 343 2.93 -22.25 51.45
N LEU A 344 4.20 -22.41 51.80
CA LEU A 344 4.69 -22.97 53.07
C LEU A 344 5.84 -22.11 53.61
N GLY A 345 5.52 -21.08 54.39
CA GLY A 345 6.48 -20.12 54.92
C GLY A 345 6.31 -19.86 56.42
N ILE A 346 7.31 -20.22 57.22
CA ILE A 346 7.52 -19.73 58.59
C ILE A 346 9.02 -19.58 58.83
N ASP A 347 9.53 -18.37 58.62
CA ASP A 347 10.87 -18.00 59.04
C ASP A 347 10.83 -17.37 60.43
N TYR A 348 11.48 -18.04 61.39
CA TYR A 348 11.73 -17.49 62.71
C TYR A 348 13.08 -18.01 63.22
N GLN A 349 14.01 -17.09 63.44
CA GLN A 349 15.32 -17.36 63.99
C GLN A 349 15.54 -16.45 65.20
N ASP A 350 15.93 -17.05 66.33
CA ASP A 350 16.16 -16.37 67.60
C ASP A 350 17.37 -17.02 68.27
N PHE A 351 18.30 -16.17 68.72
CA PHE A 351 19.62 -16.56 69.21
C PHE A 351 19.80 -16.04 70.63
N ASN A 352 19.66 -16.95 71.60
CA ASN A 352 19.94 -16.69 73.00
C ASN A 352 21.00 -17.70 73.48
N SER A 353 21.83 -17.34 74.46
CA SER A 353 23.01 -18.13 74.86
C SER A 353 22.70 -19.52 75.45
N THR A 354 21.42 -19.83 75.67
CA THR A 354 20.92 -21.10 76.23
C THR A 354 20.16 -21.95 75.17
N PHE A 355 19.82 -21.39 74.01
CA PHE A 355 18.88 -22.02 73.06
C PHE A 355 18.98 -21.49 71.61
N GLU A 356 18.88 -22.41 70.64
CA GLU A 356 18.91 -22.18 69.18
C GLU A 356 17.63 -22.73 68.51
N ARG A 357 16.86 -21.88 67.81
CA ARG A 357 15.74 -22.28 66.91
C ARG A 357 16.04 -21.97 65.46
N THR A 358 15.88 -22.96 64.60
CA THR A 358 15.92 -22.80 63.14
C THR A 358 14.75 -23.55 62.51
N ILE A 359 14.02 -22.88 61.63
CA ILE A 359 12.98 -23.46 60.78
C ILE A 359 13.48 -23.33 59.34
N ASN A 360 13.39 -24.39 58.55
CA ASN A 360 13.73 -24.38 57.13
C ASN A 360 12.59 -25.05 56.36
N THR A 361 11.82 -24.25 55.62
CA THR A 361 10.65 -24.73 54.87
C THR A 361 11.01 -25.41 53.55
N GLN A 362 12.23 -25.23 53.03
CA GLN A 362 12.71 -25.89 51.81
C GLN A 362 12.96 -27.39 52.02
N ASP A 363 13.43 -27.78 53.20
CA ASP A 363 13.65 -29.18 53.59
C ASP A 363 12.61 -29.71 54.59
N GLY A 364 11.61 -28.90 54.98
CA GLY A 364 10.57 -29.25 55.96
C GLY A 364 11.07 -29.43 57.40
N GLY A 365 12.26 -28.91 57.73
CA GLY A 365 12.95 -29.15 59.00
C GLY A 365 12.61 -28.13 60.09
N LEU A 366 12.21 -28.64 61.26
CA LEU A 366 12.12 -27.88 62.51
C LEU A 366 13.26 -28.32 63.46
N SER A 367 14.20 -27.41 63.73
CA SER A 367 15.31 -27.63 64.66
C SER A 367 15.14 -26.82 65.93
N TYR A 368 15.23 -27.49 67.08
CA TYR A 368 15.12 -26.92 68.42
C TYR A 368 16.24 -27.52 69.29
N LYS A 369 17.22 -26.71 69.69
CA LYS A 369 18.43 -27.18 70.38
C LYS A 369 18.69 -26.35 71.63
N THR A 370 18.44 -26.95 72.80
CA THR A 370 18.55 -26.31 74.13
C THR A 370 19.65 -26.96 74.96
N ILE A 371 20.20 -26.21 75.93
CA ILE A 371 21.15 -26.71 76.94
C ILE A 371 20.40 -27.30 78.16
N GLY A 372 19.05 -27.17 78.23
CA GLY A 372 18.20 -27.67 79.31
C GLY A 372 17.21 -28.77 78.90
N ARG A 373 16.25 -29.05 79.78
CA ARG A 373 15.07 -29.88 79.48
C ARG A 373 14.03 -29.02 78.75
N LEU A 374 13.26 -29.58 77.81
CA LEU A 374 12.16 -28.84 77.19
C LEU A 374 11.13 -28.40 78.27
N PRO A 375 10.57 -27.18 78.18
CA PRO A 375 9.39 -26.81 78.96
C PRO A 375 8.20 -27.70 78.58
N GLU A 376 7.34 -28.03 79.55
CA GLU A 376 6.14 -28.84 79.30
C GLU A 376 5.10 -28.06 78.46
N ASP A 377 5.11 -26.72 78.51
CA ASP A 377 4.25 -25.82 77.73
C ASP A 377 4.77 -25.50 76.31
N PHE A 378 5.54 -26.39 75.68
CA PHE A 378 6.10 -26.15 74.34
C PHE A 378 5.01 -26.15 73.24
N LEU A 379 4.68 -24.97 72.72
CA LEU A 379 3.74 -24.78 71.61
C LEU A 379 4.45 -24.36 70.32
N THR A 380 4.14 -25.04 69.22
CA THR A 380 4.46 -24.63 67.85
C THR A 380 3.19 -24.53 67.01
N ARG A 381 3.21 -23.68 65.98
CA ARG A 381 2.07 -23.47 65.04
C ARG A 381 2.61 -23.48 63.62
N VAL A 382 2.11 -24.42 62.81
CA VAL A 382 2.38 -24.48 61.37
C VAL A 382 1.16 -23.93 60.63
N THR A 383 1.41 -23.04 59.66
CA THR A 383 0.39 -22.46 58.78
C THR A 383 0.77 -22.82 57.35
N ALA A 384 -0.15 -23.44 56.61
CA ALA A 384 0.04 -23.83 55.22
C ALA A 384 -1.11 -23.25 54.38
N LEU A 385 -0.80 -22.71 53.20
CA LEU A 385 -1.80 -22.08 52.32
C LEU A 385 -1.75 -22.69 50.92
N ALA A 386 -2.67 -23.62 50.66
CA ALA A 386 -2.96 -24.06 49.30
C ALA A 386 -3.76 -22.98 48.55
N LYS A 387 -3.27 -22.56 47.38
CA LYS A 387 -3.92 -21.60 46.48
C LYS A 387 -4.31 -22.32 45.18
N THR A 388 -5.59 -22.26 44.83
CA THR A 388 -6.10 -22.77 43.54
C THR A 388 -6.83 -21.64 42.82
N GLY A 389 -6.17 -21.02 41.86
CA GLY A 389 -6.75 -20.02 40.97
C GLY A 389 -7.38 -20.68 39.74
N LYS A 390 -8.56 -20.22 39.33
CA LYS A 390 -9.18 -20.56 38.04
C LYS A 390 -9.69 -19.28 37.38
N ALA A 391 -9.09 -18.91 36.26
CA ALA A 391 -9.52 -17.78 35.44
C ALA A 391 -10.15 -18.27 34.14
N ARG A 392 -11.14 -17.52 33.65
CA ARG A 392 -11.74 -17.73 32.33
C ARG A 392 -11.86 -16.37 31.65
N ILE A 393 -11.21 -16.22 30.49
CA ILE A 393 -11.36 -15.05 29.64
C ILE A 393 -12.33 -15.40 28.52
N TYR A 394 -13.27 -14.50 28.23
CA TYR A 394 -14.30 -14.65 27.21
C TYR A 394 -14.45 -13.31 26.48
N ALA A 395 -14.21 -13.31 25.17
CA ALA A 395 -14.37 -12.16 24.32
C ALA A 395 -15.23 -12.52 23.09
N ASN A 396 -16.28 -11.74 22.87
CA ASN A 396 -17.21 -11.89 21.74
C ASN A 396 -17.35 -10.54 20.99
N PRO A 397 -16.30 -10.07 20.29
CA PRO A 397 -16.41 -8.94 19.37
C PRO A 397 -17.31 -9.30 18.17
N ARG A 398 -18.21 -8.38 17.83
CA ARG A 398 -19.12 -8.46 16.67
C ARG A 398 -18.99 -7.20 15.82
N MET A 399 -18.90 -7.35 14.51
CA MET A 399 -18.67 -6.24 13.58
C MET A 399 -19.33 -6.49 12.22
N ALA A 400 -20.05 -5.49 11.72
CA ALA A 400 -20.51 -5.46 10.33
C ALA A 400 -19.46 -4.78 9.43
N ALA A 401 -19.22 -5.35 8.26
CA ALA A 401 -18.38 -4.79 7.20
C ALA A 401 -19.09 -4.85 5.85
N VAL A 402 -18.66 -4.03 4.89
CA VAL A 402 -19.13 -4.08 3.50
C VAL A 402 -18.27 -5.07 2.72
N ASN A 403 -18.86 -5.77 1.74
CA ASN A 403 -18.18 -6.73 0.87
C ASN A 403 -16.85 -6.18 0.30
N GLY A 404 -15.74 -6.83 0.62
CA GLY A 404 -14.39 -6.44 0.17
C GLY A 404 -13.88 -5.13 0.77
N GLN A 405 -14.28 -4.78 2.00
CA GLN A 405 -13.76 -3.60 2.72
C GLN A 405 -13.22 -4.00 4.09
N THR A 406 -12.02 -3.52 4.43
CA THR A 406 -11.40 -3.70 5.75
C THR A 406 -12.24 -3.00 6.82
N ALA A 407 -12.46 -3.66 7.96
CA ALA A 407 -13.05 -3.07 9.16
C ALA A 407 -12.22 -3.43 10.40
N GLU A 408 -12.15 -2.50 11.37
CA GLU A 408 -11.38 -2.67 12.60
C GLU A 408 -12.19 -2.22 13.83
N LEU A 409 -12.34 -3.12 14.79
CA LEU A 409 -12.95 -2.89 16.09
C LEU A 409 -11.87 -3.01 17.18
N HIS A 410 -11.78 -2.03 18.07
CA HIS A 410 -11.04 -2.14 19.32
C HIS A 410 -11.94 -1.84 20.51
N ILE A 411 -11.94 -2.73 21.51
CA ILE A 411 -12.65 -2.61 22.78
C ILE A 411 -11.62 -2.85 23.88
N GLY A 412 -11.21 -1.79 24.57
CA GLY A 412 -10.10 -1.84 25.52
C GLY A 412 -9.81 -0.51 26.19
N GLU A 413 -8.68 -0.46 26.88
CA GLU A 413 -8.14 0.72 27.53
C GLU A 413 -6.73 1.02 26.99
N GLN A 414 -6.39 2.30 26.83
CA GLN A 414 -5.00 2.70 26.63
C GLN A 414 -4.34 2.96 27.99
N ARG A 415 -3.35 2.15 28.35
CA ARG A 415 -2.60 2.25 29.61
C ARG A 415 -1.22 2.86 29.35
N PHE A 416 -0.82 3.83 30.15
CA PHE A 416 0.43 4.57 29.96
C PHE A 416 1.54 4.03 30.85
N ILE A 417 2.64 3.57 30.23
CA ILE A 417 3.86 3.12 30.91
C ILE A 417 4.94 4.21 30.85
N LYS A 418 5.85 4.21 31.83
CA LYS A 418 7.09 5.00 31.79
C LYS A 418 8.23 4.15 31.26
N VAL A 419 8.80 4.51 30.12
CA VAL A 419 10.00 3.89 29.55
C VAL A 419 11.20 4.77 29.85
N GLN A 420 12.17 4.27 30.61
CA GLN A 420 13.43 4.96 30.88
C GLN A 420 14.49 4.57 29.84
N TYR A 421 15.22 5.55 29.32
CA TYR A 421 16.29 5.32 28.34
C TYR A 421 17.43 6.34 28.53
N ILE A 422 18.66 5.95 28.19
CA ILE A 422 19.82 6.82 28.34
C ILE A 422 20.04 7.62 27.04
N ARG A 423 20.13 8.95 27.15
CA ARG A 423 20.50 9.85 26.05
C ARG A 423 21.58 10.81 26.52
N TYR A 424 22.70 10.89 25.79
CA TYR A 424 23.86 11.72 26.15
C TYR A 424 24.38 11.53 27.59
N GLY A 425 24.34 10.28 28.10
CA GLY A 425 24.75 9.97 29.48
C GLY A 425 23.78 10.47 30.57
N GLN A 426 22.56 10.88 30.20
CA GLN A 426 21.48 11.24 31.11
C GLN A 426 20.31 10.27 30.96
N GLN A 427 19.68 9.91 32.08
CA GLN A 427 18.47 9.10 32.10
C GLN A 427 17.26 9.98 31.74
N GLN A 428 16.53 9.61 30.69
CA GLN A 428 15.34 10.30 30.21
C GLN A 428 14.12 9.38 30.37
N GLU A 429 13.00 9.93 30.82
CA GLU A 429 11.71 9.22 30.85
C GLU A 429 10.90 9.56 29.59
N LYS A 430 10.28 8.55 28.98
CA LYS A 430 9.26 8.70 27.93
C LYS A 430 7.99 8.00 28.40
N ILE A 431 6.87 8.71 28.39
CA ILE A 431 5.55 8.09 28.55
C ILE A 431 5.16 7.43 27.22
N GLN A 432 4.70 6.19 27.27
CA GLN A 432 4.26 5.41 26.11
C GLN A 432 2.90 4.75 26.40
N GLY A 433 1.95 4.86 25.46
CA GLY A 433 0.70 4.13 25.51
C GLY A 433 0.89 2.66 25.12
N VAL A 434 0.14 1.78 25.79
CA VAL A 434 -0.01 0.34 25.50
C VAL A 434 -1.50 0.04 25.51
N ASP A 435 -2.01 -0.51 24.41
CA ASP A 435 -3.44 -0.76 24.23
C ASP A 435 -3.79 -2.18 24.72
N VAL A 436 -4.68 -2.26 25.72
CA VAL A 436 -5.06 -3.51 26.39
C VAL A 436 -6.54 -3.80 26.17
N GLY A 437 -6.86 -4.98 25.65
CA GLY A 437 -8.24 -5.42 25.40
C GLY A 437 -8.38 -6.29 24.15
N VAL A 438 -9.53 -6.20 23.51
CA VAL A 438 -9.87 -6.96 22.31
C VAL A 438 -9.68 -6.07 21.08
N LYS A 439 -9.00 -6.58 20.05
CA LYS A 439 -8.95 -5.97 18.71
C LYS A 439 -9.35 -7.03 17.68
N LEU A 440 -10.34 -6.72 16.85
CA LEU A 440 -10.76 -7.54 15.72
C LEU A 440 -10.58 -6.70 14.45
N LYS A 441 -9.64 -7.11 13.60
CA LYS A 441 -9.49 -6.58 12.24
C LYS A 441 -9.92 -7.66 11.25
N ILE A 442 -10.71 -7.29 10.25
CA ILE A 442 -11.27 -8.19 9.24
C ILE A 442 -11.32 -7.55 7.86
N GLU A 443 -11.23 -8.35 6.81
CA GLU A 443 -11.60 -7.96 5.44
C GLU A 443 -12.38 -9.11 4.78
N PRO A 444 -13.73 -9.09 4.85
CA PRO A 444 -14.58 -10.18 4.37
C PRO A 444 -15.08 -9.94 2.95
N TRP A 445 -15.20 -11.00 2.16
CA TRP A 445 -15.84 -10.95 0.84
C TRP A 445 -16.64 -12.22 0.50
N THR A 446 -17.69 -12.04 -0.30
CA THR A 446 -18.53 -13.10 -0.88
C THR A 446 -18.79 -12.86 -2.36
N GLY A 447 -18.90 -13.96 -3.11
CA GLY A 447 -19.38 -13.96 -4.51
C GLY A 447 -20.89 -14.17 -4.64
N GLY A 448 -21.65 -14.18 -3.54
CA GLY A 448 -23.09 -14.46 -3.54
C GLY A 448 -23.45 -15.94 -3.59
N ASN A 449 -22.46 -16.84 -3.49
CA ASN A 449 -22.64 -18.30 -3.52
C ASN A 449 -22.94 -18.93 -2.14
N GLY A 450 -23.27 -18.13 -1.13
CA GLY A 450 -23.45 -18.58 0.26
C GLY A 450 -22.14 -18.86 1.03
N GLU A 451 -20.98 -18.61 0.42
CA GLU A 451 -19.68 -18.67 1.09
C GLU A 451 -19.15 -17.26 1.36
N ILE A 452 -18.51 -17.09 2.52
CA ILE A 452 -17.76 -15.89 2.92
C ILE A 452 -16.30 -16.31 3.06
N THR A 453 -15.39 -15.58 2.41
CA THR A 453 -13.94 -15.68 2.67
C THR A 453 -13.51 -14.40 3.40
N MET A 454 -12.54 -14.47 4.32
CA MET A 454 -12.07 -13.30 5.06
C MET A 454 -10.61 -13.43 5.50
N ASP A 455 -9.85 -12.33 5.34
CA ASP A 455 -8.69 -12.04 6.18
C ASP A 455 -9.22 -11.70 7.58
N ILE A 456 -8.69 -12.37 8.61
CA ILE A 456 -9.12 -12.15 9.99
C ILE A 456 -7.91 -12.15 10.95
N GLU A 457 -7.75 -11.03 11.67
CA GLU A 457 -6.70 -10.80 12.66
C GLU A 457 -7.33 -10.46 14.03
N PRO A 458 -7.79 -11.48 14.80
CA PRO A 458 -8.25 -11.29 16.15
C PRO A 458 -7.07 -11.26 17.13
N THR A 459 -7.03 -10.25 17.99
CA THR A 459 -6.06 -10.06 19.07
C THR A 459 -6.78 -9.86 20.40
N VAL A 460 -6.29 -10.51 21.46
CA VAL A 460 -6.73 -10.29 22.84
C VAL A 460 -5.49 -10.06 23.70
N SER A 461 -5.35 -8.85 24.25
CA SER A 461 -4.27 -8.44 25.14
C SER A 461 -4.78 -8.11 26.55
N ASN A 462 -4.06 -8.55 27.57
CA ASN A 462 -4.33 -8.23 28.97
C ASN A 462 -3.03 -8.08 29.77
N ILE A 463 -3.06 -7.27 30.82
CA ILE A 463 -1.96 -7.21 31.80
C ILE A 463 -2.06 -8.45 32.69
N GLN A 464 -0.97 -9.22 32.82
CA GLN A 464 -0.89 -10.36 33.74
C GLN A 464 -0.45 -9.91 35.13
N GLU A 465 0.67 -9.20 35.20
CA GLU A 465 1.33 -8.79 36.43
C GLU A 465 2.10 -7.49 36.22
N ILE A 466 2.65 -6.92 37.29
CA ILE A 466 3.67 -5.87 37.23
C ILE A 466 4.96 -6.53 37.67
N ASP A 467 5.98 -6.51 36.82
CA ASP A 467 7.31 -7.04 37.16
C ASP A 467 7.90 -6.22 38.32
N GLU A 468 8.22 -6.89 39.42
CA GLU A 468 8.75 -6.25 40.64
C GLU A 468 10.15 -5.65 40.44
N GLN A 469 10.91 -6.08 39.43
CA GLN A 469 12.25 -5.55 39.15
C GLN A 469 12.23 -4.26 38.29
N SER A 470 11.39 -4.20 37.26
CA SER A 470 11.30 -3.01 36.37
C SER A 470 10.14 -2.07 36.71
N GLY A 471 9.14 -2.52 37.47
CA GLY A 471 7.89 -1.79 37.71
C GLY A 471 6.98 -1.70 36.48
N LEU A 472 7.23 -2.50 35.44
CA LEU A 472 6.49 -2.46 34.17
C LEU A 472 5.40 -3.56 34.12
N PRO A 473 4.24 -3.27 33.49
CA PRO A 473 3.19 -4.28 33.31
C PRO A 473 3.59 -5.31 32.25
N VAL A 474 3.52 -6.60 32.61
CA VAL A 474 3.70 -7.72 31.69
C VAL A 474 2.43 -7.89 30.85
N LEU A 475 2.55 -7.63 29.54
CA LEU A 475 1.43 -7.73 28.61
C LEU A 475 1.33 -9.12 27.98
N SER A 476 0.32 -9.89 28.38
CA SER A 476 -0.03 -11.17 27.77
C SER A 476 -0.90 -10.90 26.53
N THR A 477 -0.42 -11.29 25.35
CA THR A 477 -1.11 -11.04 24.07
C THR A 477 -1.29 -12.33 23.29
N ARG A 478 -2.54 -12.60 22.89
CA ARG A 478 -2.92 -13.70 22.00
C ARG A 478 -3.34 -13.10 20.67
N ARG A 479 -2.81 -13.61 19.56
CA ARG A 479 -3.17 -13.18 18.20
C ARG A 479 -3.23 -14.38 17.27
N ALA A 480 -4.22 -14.40 16.39
CA ALA A 480 -4.19 -15.16 15.15
C ALA A 480 -4.17 -14.20 13.95
N HIS A 481 -3.73 -14.67 12.79
CA HIS A 481 -3.94 -14.03 11.50
C HIS A 481 -4.06 -15.14 10.45
N THR A 482 -5.14 -15.14 9.65
CA THR A 482 -5.41 -16.19 8.68
C THR A 482 -6.43 -15.73 7.62
N ASP A 483 -6.38 -16.35 6.44
CA ASP A 483 -7.46 -16.37 5.46
C ASP A 483 -8.35 -17.60 5.73
N VAL A 484 -9.62 -17.39 6.06
CA VAL A 484 -10.60 -18.50 6.23
C VAL A 484 -11.79 -18.36 5.28
N ARG A 485 -12.33 -19.50 4.87
CA ARG A 485 -13.64 -19.59 4.19
C ARG A 485 -14.62 -20.39 5.03
N VAL A 486 -15.84 -19.88 5.13
CA VAL A 486 -16.96 -20.47 5.88
C VAL A 486 -18.26 -20.23 5.10
N LYS A 487 -19.30 -21.03 5.31
CA LYS A 487 -20.63 -20.71 4.77
C LYS A 487 -21.34 -19.68 5.65
N ASP A 488 -22.31 -18.98 5.10
CA ASP A 488 -23.20 -18.14 5.88
C ASP A 488 -23.87 -18.94 7.02
N GLY A 489 -23.90 -18.36 8.21
CA GLY A 489 -24.38 -19.00 9.44
C GLY A 489 -23.51 -20.13 10.05
N GLU A 490 -22.43 -20.58 9.41
CA GLU A 490 -21.54 -21.62 9.97
C GLU A 490 -20.43 -21.03 10.87
N THR A 491 -19.98 -21.78 11.87
CA THR A 491 -18.86 -21.42 12.76
C THR A 491 -17.60 -22.22 12.41
N VAL A 492 -16.45 -21.55 12.33
CA VAL A 492 -15.14 -22.17 12.07
C VAL A 492 -14.18 -21.92 13.25
N VAL A 493 -13.37 -22.92 13.60
CA VAL A 493 -12.30 -22.79 14.60
C VAL A 493 -11.02 -22.34 13.89
N ILE A 494 -10.60 -21.10 14.16
CA ILE A 494 -9.41 -20.46 13.54
C ILE A 494 -8.09 -21.01 14.11
N GLY A 495 -8.06 -21.46 15.35
CA GLY A 495 -6.88 -22.00 16.02
C GLY A 495 -7.11 -22.22 17.51
N GLY A 496 -6.10 -22.77 18.19
CA GLY A 496 -6.13 -23.01 19.63
C GLY A 496 -4.76 -23.41 20.18
N LEU A 497 -4.62 -23.32 21.49
CA LEU A 497 -3.48 -23.79 22.29
C LEU A 497 -4.04 -24.45 23.55
N THR A 498 -3.39 -25.52 24.01
CA THR A 498 -3.83 -26.38 25.13
C THR A 498 -2.65 -26.73 26.02
#